data_AF-A0A956DSS5-F1
#
_entry.id   AF-A0A956DSS5-F1
#
_cell.length_a   1.000
_cell.length_b   1.000
_cell.length_c   1.000
_cell.angle_alpha   90.00
_cell.angle_beta   90.00
_cell.angle_gamma   90.00
#
_symmetry.space_group_name_H-M   'P 1'
#
loop_
_entity.id
_entity.type
_entity.pdbx_description
1 polymer ?
#
loop_
_entity_poly.entity_id
_entity_poly.type
_entity_poly.pdbx_seq_one_letter_code
_entity_poly.pdbx_strand_id
1 'polypeptide(L)' 'MATTEASAQPAFTPAFPGARGFGAGATGGRGGQVIKVTTLDATGPGSLQEALNQTGARIIVFDVSGVIEGDITIENG' A
#
# COMPACT_ATOMS: atom_id res chain seq x y z
N MET A 1 -15.01 23.21 37.49
CA MET A 1 -13.65 23.64 37.10
C MET A 1 -13.02 22.49 36.32
N ALA A 2 -12.34 22.83 35.23
CA ALA A 2 -12.00 22.01 34.06
C ALA A 2 -11.54 20.55 34.32
N THR A 3 -12.14 19.62 33.57
CA THR A 3 -11.58 18.30 33.29
C THR A 3 -10.62 18.46 32.11
N THR A 4 -9.32 18.35 32.35
CA THR A 4 -8.30 18.36 31.28
C THR A 4 -8.22 16.97 30.66
N GLU A 5 -8.73 16.81 29.44
CA GLU A 5 -8.46 15.63 28.61
C GLU A 5 -7.02 15.72 28.09
N ALA A 6 -6.21 14.72 28.42
CA ALA A 6 -4.86 14.58 27.87
C ALA A 6 -4.96 14.23 26.37
N SER A 7 -4.52 15.15 25.52
CA SER A 7 -4.37 14.88 24.08
C SER A 7 -3.20 13.93 23.86
N ALA A 8 -3.49 12.67 23.53
CA ALA A 8 -2.46 11.73 23.09
C ALA A 8 -1.90 12.20 21.75
N GLN A 9 -0.65 12.68 21.74
CA GLN A 9 0.07 12.91 20.48
C GLN A 9 0.21 11.57 19.75
N PRO A 10 -0.02 11.52 18.42
CA PRO A 10 0.09 10.27 17.69
C PRO A 10 1.52 9.75 17.77
N ALA A 11 1.69 8.56 18.34
CA ALA A 11 2.99 7.90 18.41
C ALA A 11 3.48 7.57 16.99
N PHE A 12 4.76 7.87 16.71
CA PHE A 12 5.40 7.48 15.46
C PHE A 12 5.27 5.97 15.24
N THR A 13 4.61 5.57 14.16
CA THR A 13 4.45 4.16 13.79
C THR A 13 5.44 3.82 12.67
N PRO A 14 6.57 3.16 12.97
CA PRO A 14 7.57 2.83 11.95
C PRO A 14 6.99 1.92 10.87
N ALA A 15 7.59 1.90 9.68
CA ALA A 15 7.18 1.08 8.52
C ALA A 15 7.02 -0.43 8.85
N PHE A 16 7.87 -0.93 9.75
CA PHE A 16 7.79 -2.24 10.38
C PHE A 16 8.56 -2.19 11.72
N PRO A 17 8.37 -3.15 12.64
CA PRO A 17 9.09 -3.19 13.91
C PRO A 17 10.61 -3.12 13.69
N GLY A 18 11.26 -2.11 14.29
CA GLY A 18 12.70 -1.91 14.17
C GLY A 18 13.18 -1.18 12.91
N ALA A 19 12.29 -0.63 12.08
CA ALA A 19 12.69 0.16 10.91
C ALA A 19 13.57 1.36 11.28
N ARG A 20 14.62 1.61 10.51
CA ARG A 20 15.62 2.68 10.73
C ARG A 20 15.95 3.40 9.42
N GLY A 21 16.64 4.53 9.53
CA GLY A 21 17.10 5.34 8.40
C GLY A 21 15.97 6.17 7.76
N PHE A 22 16.23 6.74 6.58
CA PHE A 22 15.32 7.67 5.91
C PHE A 22 13.97 7.06 5.50
N GLY A 23 13.90 5.73 5.33
CA GLY A 23 12.67 5.01 5.00
C GLY A 23 11.84 4.58 6.21
N ALA A 24 12.27 4.85 7.45
CA ALA A 24 11.61 4.32 8.64
C ALA A 24 10.13 4.76 8.79
N GLY A 25 9.76 5.89 8.19
CA GLY A 25 8.39 6.42 8.20
C GLY A 25 7.53 6.00 7.01
N ALA A 26 8.01 5.15 6.09
CA ALA A 26 7.23 4.73 4.93
C ALA A 26 5.93 4.03 5.36
N THR A 27 4.79 4.55 4.93
CA THR A 27 3.47 4.02 5.29
C THR A 27 2.99 2.95 4.33
N GLY A 28 3.43 3.01 3.06
CA GLY A 28 2.94 2.14 2.00
C GLY A 28 1.41 2.19 1.90
N GLY A 29 0.78 1.04 1.76
CA GLY A 29 -0.68 0.88 1.64
C GLY A 29 -1.50 1.00 2.92
N ARG A 30 -0.93 1.42 4.05
CA ARG A 30 -1.65 1.45 5.35
C ARG A 30 -2.94 2.25 5.28
N GLY A 31 -4.02 1.66 5.78
CA GLY A 31 -5.37 2.27 5.75
C GLY A 31 -6.01 2.34 4.36
N GLY A 32 -5.32 1.82 3.34
CA GLY A 32 -5.77 1.80 1.97
C GLY A 32 -6.67 0.63 1.61
N GLN A 33 -7.06 0.58 0.34
CA GLN A 33 -7.84 -0.53 -0.22
C GLN A 33 -6.97 -1.78 -0.43
N VAL A 34 -7.55 -2.96 -0.24
CA VAL A 34 -6.92 -4.22 -0.64
C VAL A 34 -7.39 -4.55 -2.05
N ILE A 35 -6.46 -4.65 -3.00
CA ILE A 35 -6.74 -5.00 -4.39
C ILE A 35 -6.10 -6.35 -4.69
N LYS A 36 -6.88 -7.27 -5.27
CA LYS A 36 -6.42 -8.61 -5.61
C LYS A 36 -6.05 -8.68 -7.09
N VAL A 37 -4.83 -9.14 -7.36
CA VAL A 37 -4.38 -9.52 -8.70
C VAL A 37 -4.76 -10.98 -8.91
N THR A 38 -5.58 -11.23 -9.93
CA THR A 38 -6.23 -12.52 -10.21
C THR A 38 -5.88 -13.09 -11.58
N THR A 39 -5.11 -12.36 -12.39
CA THR A 39 -4.55 -12.84 -13.67
C THR A 39 -3.05 -12.56 -13.77
N LEU A 40 -2.37 -13.30 -14.64
CA LEU A 40 -0.97 -13.05 -15.03
C LEU A 40 -0.85 -12.13 -16.25
N ASP A 41 -1.98 -11.75 -16.85
CA ASP A 41 -1.99 -10.74 -17.92
C ASP A 41 -1.50 -9.40 -17.35
N ALA A 42 -0.60 -8.72 -18.07
CA ALA A 42 -0.05 -7.44 -17.61
C ALA A 42 -1.10 -6.33 -17.50
N THR A 43 -2.13 -6.36 -18.34
CA THR A 43 -3.19 -5.35 -18.39
C THR A 43 -4.58 -5.99 -18.44
N GLY A 44 -5.61 -5.19 -18.19
CA GLY A 44 -7.00 -5.65 -18.19
C GLY A 44 -7.50 -6.04 -16.79
N PRO A 45 -8.75 -6.53 -16.69
CA PRO A 45 -9.38 -6.82 -15.41
C PRO A 45 -8.60 -7.84 -14.57
N GLY A 46 -8.35 -7.52 -13.31
CA GLY A 46 -7.62 -8.36 -12.35
C GLY A 46 -6.10 -8.34 -12.50
N SER A 47 -5.55 -7.50 -13.38
CA SER A 47 -4.11 -7.41 -13.62
C SER A 47 -3.39 -6.55 -12.58
N LEU A 48 -2.06 -6.68 -12.52
CA LEU A 48 -1.22 -5.77 -11.73
C LEU A 48 -1.32 -4.32 -12.21
N GLN A 49 -1.33 -4.07 -13.53
CA GLN A 49 -1.42 -2.70 -14.05
C GLN A 49 -2.75 -2.04 -13.67
N GLU A 50 -3.88 -2.77 -13.71
CA GLU A 50 -5.16 -2.24 -13.26
C GLU A 50 -5.11 -1.83 -11.77
N ALA A 51 -4.48 -2.63 -10.91
CA ALA A 51 -4.31 -2.30 -9.49
C ALA A 51 -3.42 -1.06 -9.26
N LEU A 52 -2.36 -0.90 -10.06
CA LEU A 52 -1.47 0.26 -10.02
C LEU A 52 -2.12 1.54 -10.59
N ASN A 53 -3.05 1.40 -11.52
CA ASN A 53 -3.81 2.52 -12.09
C ASN A 53 -4.86 3.11 -11.13
N GLN A 54 -5.19 2.42 -10.03
CA GLN A 54 -6.05 3.00 -8.99
C GLN A 54 -5.39 4.26 -8.39
N THR A 55 -6.13 5.02 -7.58
CA THR A 55 -5.55 6.14 -6.81
C THR A 55 -5.62 5.84 -5.31
N GLY A 56 -4.83 6.59 -4.54
CA GLY A 56 -4.77 6.46 -3.08
C GLY A 56 -3.94 5.28 -2.57
N ALA A 57 -3.88 5.15 -1.24
CA ALA A 57 -3.17 4.07 -0.57
C ALA A 57 -3.80 2.72 -0.90
N ARG A 58 -2.96 1.71 -1.16
CA ARG A 58 -3.43 0.37 -1.52
C ARG A 58 -2.45 -0.72 -1.13
N ILE A 59 -3.00 -1.89 -0.84
CA ILE A 59 -2.28 -3.14 -0.59
C ILE A 59 -2.62 -4.08 -1.74
N ILE A 60 -1.61 -4.47 -2.51
CA ILE A 60 -1.78 -5.39 -3.64
C ILE A 60 -1.51 -6.82 -3.14
N VAL A 61 -2.50 -7.69 -3.29
CA VAL A 61 -2.43 -9.12 -2.93
C VAL A 61 -2.48 -9.94 -4.20
N PHE A 62 -1.57 -10.90 -4.36
CA PHE A 62 -1.56 -11.80 -5.50
C PHE A 62 -2.30 -13.09 -5.13
N ASP A 63 -3.46 -13.33 -5.76
CA ASP A 63 -4.22 -14.58 -5.64
C ASP A 63 -3.70 -15.65 -6.63
N VAL A 64 -2.85 -15.25 -7.58
CA VAL A 64 -2.19 -16.11 -8.58
C VAL A 64 -0.67 -16.11 -8.41
N SER A 65 -0.02 -17.18 -8.86
CA SER A 65 1.45 -17.31 -8.90
C SER A 65 1.95 -17.48 -10.33
N GLY A 66 3.05 -16.82 -10.69
CA GLY A 66 3.67 -16.94 -12.01
C GLY A 66 4.47 -15.71 -12.38
N VAL A 67 4.71 -15.54 -13.68
CA VAL A 67 5.37 -14.37 -14.24
C VAL A 67 4.32 -13.52 -14.95
N ILE A 68 4.32 -12.22 -14.66
CA ILE A 68 3.57 -11.22 -15.43
C ILE A 68 4.53 -10.69 -16.49
N GLU A 69 4.27 -11.00 -17.75
CA GLU A 69 5.10 -10.54 -18.87
C GLU A 69 4.55 -9.24 -19.46
N GLY A 70 5.41 -8.21 -19.55
CA GLY A 70 5.06 -6.92 -20.15
C GLY A 70 5.63 -5.75 -19.36
N ASP A 71 5.38 -4.53 -19.87
CA ASP A 71 5.76 -3.30 -19.19
C ASP A 71 4.75 -2.95 -18.10
N ILE A 72 5.27 -2.60 -16.92
CA ILE A 72 4.47 -2.14 -15.78
C ILE A 72 4.88 -0.71 -15.44
N THR A 73 3.90 0.18 -15.37
CA THR A 73 4.11 1.60 -15.06
C THR A 73 3.45 1.95 -13.74
N ILE A 74 4.19 2.68 -12.89
CA ILE A 74 3.68 3.21 -11.61
C ILE A 74 3.43 4.71 -11.78
N GLU A 75 2.17 5.08 -12.03
CA GLU A 75 1.76 6.48 -12.18
C GLU A 75 1.23 7.08 -10.87
N ASN A 76 0.74 6.23 -9.96
CA ASN A 76 0.05 6.63 -8.73
C ASN A 76 0.76 6.13 -7.46
N GLY A 77 2.08 6.33 -7.39
CA GLY A 77 2.94 5.90 -6.27
C GLY A 77 2.84 6.76 -5.01
#